data_AF-A0A815T5W3-F1
#
_entry.id   AF-A0A815T5W3-F1
#
_cell.length_a   1.000
_cell.length_b   1.000
_cell.length_c   1.000
_cell.angle_alpha   90.00
_cell.angle_beta   90.00
_cell.angle_gamma   90.00
#
_symmetry.space_group_name_H-M   'P 1'
#
loop_
_entity.id
_entity.type
_entity.pdbx_description
1 polymer ?
#
loop_
_entity_poly.entity_id
_entity_poly.type
_entity_poly.pdbx_seq_one_letter_code
_entity_poly.pdbx_strand_id
1 'polypeptide(L)'
;MFSYTPSGDVQVYFRRDPTCNDGLLNQGEADTDCGGPCTPIRTCDIGQHCNVSTDCTSGICNSTNQCDAPTCNDGLLNQGEADT
;
A
#
# COMPACT_ATOMS: atom_id res chain seq x y z
N MET A 1 -34.37 -3.64 -9.44
CA MET A 1 -34.78 -4.67 -10.43
C MET A 1 -33.84 -5.85 -10.21
N PHE A 2 -34.34 -6.93 -9.60
CA PHE A 2 -33.54 -8.12 -9.26
C PHE A 2 -33.63 -9.13 -10.40
N SER A 3 -32.50 -9.64 -10.87
CA SER A 3 -32.45 -10.73 -11.85
C SER A 3 -31.89 -11.98 -11.17
N TYR A 4 -32.70 -13.03 -11.08
CA TYR A 4 -32.36 -14.32 -10.49
C TYR A 4 -31.78 -15.24 -11.57
N THR A 5 -30.70 -15.97 -11.27
CA THR A 5 -30.21 -17.08 -12.11
C THR A 5 -30.89 -18.40 -11.73
N PRO A 6 -30.92 -19.41 -12.61
CA PRO A 6 -31.67 -20.65 -12.41
C PRO A 6 -31.12 -21.59 -11.32
N SER A 7 -29.99 -21.27 -10.69
CA SER A 7 -29.29 -22.13 -9.72
C SER A 7 -29.57 -21.82 -8.25
N GLY A 8 -30.37 -20.79 -7.94
CA GLY A 8 -30.78 -20.51 -6.56
C GLY A 8 -29.74 -19.78 -5.69
N ASP A 9 -28.60 -19.39 -6.24
CA ASP A 9 -27.62 -18.56 -5.54
C ASP A 9 -27.97 -17.08 -5.73
N VAL A 10 -28.26 -16.38 -4.64
CA VAL A 10 -28.40 -14.92 -4.63
C VAL A 10 -27.03 -14.30 -4.88
N GLN A 11 -26.70 -14.05 -6.15
CA GLN A 11 -25.59 -13.17 -6.50
C GLN A 11 -26.06 -11.73 -6.28
N VAL A 12 -26.06 -11.29 -5.01
CA VAL A 12 -25.83 -9.88 -4.68
C VAL A 12 -24.59 -9.49 -5.47
N TYR A 13 -24.65 -8.43 -6.29
CA TYR A 13 -23.51 -7.98 -7.09
C TYR A 13 -22.26 -7.86 -6.19
N PHE A 14 -21.42 -8.90 -6.15
CA PHE A 14 -20.10 -8.85 -5.55
C PHE A 14 -19.21 -8.10 -6.54
N ARG A 15 -19.48 -6.80 -6.68
CA ARG A 15 -18.38 -5.88 -6.92
C ARG A 15 -17.51 -6.09 -5.69
N ARG A 16 -16.45 -6.88 -5.78
CA ARG A 16 -15.35 -6.73 -4.83
C ARG A 16 -14.86 -5.33 -5.13
N ASP A 17 -15.38 -4.36 -4.38
CA ASP A 17 -14.80 -3.04 -4.39
C ASP A 17 -13.34 -3.28 -4.08
N PRO A 18 -12.42 -2.93 -4.98
CA PRO A 18 -11.02 -3.17 -4.76
C PRO A 18 -10.61 -2.54 -3.44
N THR A 19 -9.95 -3.33 -2.60
CA THR A 19 -9.57 -2.95 -1.24
C THR A 19 -8.09 -3.14 -1.04
N CYS A 20 -7.55 -2.40 -0.07
CA CYS A 20 -6.17 -2.51 0.40
C CYS A 20 -5.87 -3.83 1.16
N ASN A 21 -6.52 -4.93 0.81
CA ASN A 21 -6.36 -6.27 1.37
C ASN A 21 -7.04 -7.35 0.52
N ASP A 22 -7.23 -7.10 -0.78
CA ASP A 22 -7.83 -8.05 -1.71
C ASP A 22 -6.80 -8.96 -2.41
N GLY A 23 -5.51 -8.73 -2.17
CA GLY A 23 -4.39 -9.48 -2.69
C GLY A 23 -4.01 -9.12 -4.12
N LEU A 24 -4.50 -7.98 -4.64
CA LEU A 24 -4.20 -7.49 -5.97
C LEU A 24 -3.44 -6.16 -5.88
N LEU A 25 -2.77 -5.79 -6.98
CA LEU A 25 -2.21 -4.46 -7.17
C LEU A 25 -3.16 -3.65 -8.04
N ASN A 26 -4.00 -2.82 -7.43
CA ASN A 26 -5.05 -2.10 -8.13
C ASN A 26 -5.28 -0.68 -7.55
N GLN A 27 -6.16 0.09 -8.18
CA GLN A 27 -6.63 1.41 -7.69
C GLN A 27 -5.57 2.44 -7.31
N GLY A 28 -4.32 2.29 -7.75
CA GLY A 28 -3.22 3.21 -7.45
C GLY A 28 -2.40 2.84 -6.21
N GLU A 29 -2.55 1.62 -5.69
CA GLU A 29 -1.61 1.01 -4.75
C GLU A 29 -0.16 1.09 -5.25
N ALA A 30 0.78 1.19 -4.31
CA ALA A 30 2.21 1.25 -4.63
C ALA A 30 2.83 -0.15 -4.73
N ASP A 31 2.42 -1.05 -3.83
CA ASP A 31 2.64 -2.51 -3.94
C ASP A 31 1.34 -3.23 -3.57
N THR A 32 1.27 -4.55 -3.75
CA THR A 32 0.06 -5.36 -3.53
C THR A 32 -0.54 -5.07 -2.16
N ASP A 33 -1.76 -4.53 -2.15
CA ASP A 33 -2.48 -4.10 -0.96
C ASP A 33 -1.83 -3.02 -0.07
N CYS A 34 -0.87 -2.21 -0.56
CA CYS A 34 -0.24 -1.17 0.27
C CYS A 34 0.17 0.09 -0.51
N GLY A 35 0.35 1.19 0.21
CA GLY A 35 0.81 2.45 -0.36
C GLY A 35 -0.27 3.17 -1.20
N GLY A 36 0.05 4.35 -1.72
CA GLY A 36 -0.88 5.14 -2.51
C GLY A 36 -2.18 5.45 -1.73
N PRO A 37 -3.37 5.20 -2.31
CA PRO A 37 -4.66 5.41 -1.65
C PRO A 37 -4.89 4.56 -0.40
N CYS A 38 -4.07 3.52 -0.18
CA CYS A 38 -4.11 2.72 1.03
C CYS A 38 -3.48 3.42 2.23
N THR A 39 -2.71 4.50 2.02
CA THR A 39 -2.14 5.29 3.12
C THR A 39 -3.20 6.19 3.75
N PRO A 40 -3.23 6.33 5.10
CA PRO A 40 -2.33 5.75 6.09
C PRO A 40 -2.81 4.39 6.66
N ILE A 41 -3.86 3.79 6.09
CA ILE A 41 -4.47 2.55 6.60
C ILE A 41 -3.50 1.37 6.48
N ARG A 42 -2.79 1.28 5.35
CA ARG A 42 -1.83 0.22 5.05
C ARG A 42 -0.64 0.78 4.26
N THR A 43 0.44 1.05 4.98
CA THR A 43 1.75 1.39 4.42
C THR A 43 2.51 0.12 4.03
N CYS A 44 3.44 0.26 3.10
CA CYS A 44 4.33 -0.76 2.62
C CYS A 44 5.53 -0.93 3.56
N ASP A 45 5.92 -2.18 3.78
CA ASP A 45 7.09 -2.57 4.56
C ASP A 45 8.38 -2.47 3.72
N ILE A 46 9.53 -2.56 4.39
CA ILE A 46 10.86 -2.51 3.77
C ILE A 46 10.96 -3.55 2.62
N GLY A 47 11.48 -3.11 1.48
CA GLY A 47 11.64 -3.89 0.25
C GLY A 47 10.44 -3.88 -0.69
N GLN A 48 9.26 -3.45 -0.23
CA GLN A 48 8.07 -3.30 -1.09
C GLN A 48 8.13 -2.01 -1.91
N HIS A 49 7.39 -1.97 -3.01
CA HIS A 49 7.35 -0.83 -3.89
C HIS A 49 6.70 0.40 -3.26
N CYS A 50 7.21 1.57 -3.61
CA CYS A 50 6.70 2.85 -3.18
C CYS A 50 6.81 3.89 -4.31
N ASN A 51 5.89 4.84 -4.32
CA ASN A 51 5.94 6.01 -5.19
C ASN A 51 6.40 7.25 -4.43
N VAL A 52 6.03 7.33 -3.15
CA VAL A 52 6.39 8.42 -2.25
C VAL A 52 6.75 7.89 -0.85
N SER A 53 7.51 8.66 -0.09
CA SER A 53 7.91 8.34 1.29
C SER A 53 6.75 7.95 2.20
N THR A 54 5.57 8.55 2.04
CA THR A 54 4.38 8.25 2.86
C THR A 54 3.79 6.87 2.57
N ASP A 55 4.16 6.24 1.46
CA ASP A 55 3.77 4.86 1.17
C ASP A 55 4.46 3.89 2.12
N CYS A 56 5.62 4.24 2.68
CA CYS A 56 6.44 3.35 3.47
C CYS A 56 6.22 3.52 4.97
N THR A 57 6.18 2.41 5.70
CA THR A 57 6.15 2.43 7.17
C THR A 57 7.39 3.13 7.76
N SER A 58 8.53 3.07 7.05
CA SER A 58 9.76 3.79 7.41
C SER A 58 9.73 5.28 7.11
N GLY A 59 8.81 5.74 6.24
CA GLY A 59 8.86 7.10 5.69
C GLY A 59 9.92 7.29 4.59
N ILE A 60 10.55 6.21 4.11
CA ILE A 60 11.68 6.29 3.17
C ILE A 60 11.35 5.49 1.92
N CYS A 61 11.16 6.20 0.81
CA CYS A 61 11.10 5.60 -0.52
C CYS A 61 12.40 5.90 -1.26
N ASN A 62 13.22 4.88 -1.51
CA ASN A 62 14.55 5.07 -2.09
C ASN A 62 14.49 5.33 -3.61
N SER A 63 15.66 5.59 -4.20
CA SER A 63 15.80 5.89 -5.64
C SER A 63 15.46 4.72 -6.56
N THR A 64 15.31 3.52 -6.02
CA THR A 64 14.84 2.32 -6.74
C THR A 64 13.36 2.05 -6.56
N ASN A 65 12.60 3.01 -6.00
CA ASN A 65 11.17 2.89 -5.72
C ASN A 65 10.84 1.75 -4.74
N GLN A 66 11.71 1.52 -3.75
CA GLN A 66 11.49 0.55 -2.69
C GLN A 66 11.53 1.22 -1.32
N CYS A 67 10.69 0.74 -0.41
CA CYS A 67 10.72 1.16 0.98
C CYS A 67 12.03 0.70 1.61
N ASP A 68 12.80 1.64 2.14
CA ASP A 68 14.11 1.34 2.72
C ASP A 68 14.07 1.37 4.24
N ALA A 69 15.05 0.73 4.87
CA ALA A 69 15.27 0.86 6.29
C ALA A 69 15.81 2.27 6.61
N PRO A 70 15.40 2.90 7.72
CA PRO A 70 16.05 4.11 8.20
C PRO A 70 17.52 3.81 8.54
N THR A 71 18.42 4.67 8.08
CA THR A 71 19.86 4.56 8.35
C THR A 71 20.45 5.93 8.59
N CYS A 72 21.50 6.02 9.41
CA CYS A 72 22.17 7.29 9.73
C CYS A 72 22.70 8.10 8.53
N ASN A 73 22.72 7.53 7.32
CA ASN A 73 23.19 8.17 6.10
C ASN A 73 22.11 8.25 5.01
N ASP A 74 20.83 8.03 5.34
CA ASP A 74 19.73 8.08 4.37
C ASP A 74 19.31 9.51 3.96
N GLY A 75 19.88 10.53 4.63
CA GLY A 75 19.63 11.93 4.37
C GLY A 75 18.33 12.47 4.97
N LEU A 76 17.64 11.70 5.82
CA LEU A 76 16.39 12.07 6.48
C LEU A 76 16.57 12.03 8.00
N LEU A 77 16.55 13.17 8.69
CA LEU A 77 16.70 13.21 10.16
C LEU A 77 15.58 12.45 10.89
N ASN A 78 15.81 11.18 11.18
CA ASN A 78 14.83 10.26 11.74
C ASN A 78 15.44 9.38 12.85
N GLN A 79 14.61 8.63 13.59
CA GLN A 79 15.05 7.60 14.57
C GLN A 79 16.15 8.01 15.57
N GLY A 80 16.22 9.30 15.94
CA GLY A 80 17.19 9.80 16.92
C GLY A 80 18.55 10.21 16.32
N GLU A 81 18.64 10.35 15.01
CA GLU A 81 19.78 10.97 14.34
C GLU A 81 19.99 12.40 14.87
N ALA A 82 21.21 12.70 15.28
CA ALA A 82 21.63 14.01 15.73
C ALA A 82 22.62 14.58 14.72
N ASP A 83 22.32 15.76 14.18
CA ASP A 83 23.25 16.54 13.36
C ASP A 83 24.37 17.04 14.29
N THR A 84 25.58 16.48 14.16
CA THR A 84 26.77 16.91 14.91
C THR A 84 27.76 17.63 14.01
#